data_AF-A0A7J4HMM5-F1
#
_entry.id   AF-A0A7J4HMM5-F1
#
_cell.length_a   1.000
_cell.length_b   1.000
_cell.length_c   1.000
_cell.angle_alpha   90.00
_cell.angle_beta   90.00
_cell.angle_gamma   90.00
#
_symmetry.space_group_name_H-M   'P 1'
#
loop_
_entity.id
_entity.type
_entity.pdbx_description
1 polymer ?
#
loop_
_entity_poly.entity_id
_entity_poly.type
_entity_poly.pdbx_seq_one_letter_code
_entity_poly.pdbx_strand_id
1 'polypeptide(L)'
;MLNRRGHLATTMMFFITLILIVSALFSFSNFNSEVGEKQEVLNNLIFEFNFRQKFVPIVFGEMIGEAIEQAERDGNFEEVFESSLKEIAERRRDPEISNLFAELIEKEINLEKLDDENEKYRLLVKDVFVKFSEGKNEMNEEFNLVAEIEKKEDSWKIKIDKDFEIDDEFD
;
A
#
# COMPACT_ATOMS: atom_id res chain seq x y z
N MET A 1 -53.03 -12.79 56.65
CA MET A 1 -52.14 -11.61 56.53
C MET A 1 -50.92 -12.02 55.72
N LEU A 2 -50.80 -11.50 54.49
CA LEU A 2 -49.68 -11.80 53.59
C LEU A 2 -48.35 -11.37 54.21
N ASN A 3 -47.34 -12.21 54.08
CA ASN A 3 -46.04 -12.11 54.75
C ASN A 3 -45.25 -10.87 54.27
N ARG A 4 -45.45 -9.72 54.93
CA ARG A 4 -44.83 -8.42 54.58
C ARG A 4 -43.30 -8.44 54.48
N ARG A 5 -42.62 -9.38 55.15
CA ARG A 5 -41.15 -9.54 55.09
C ARG A 5 -40.68 -10.18 53.77
N GLY A 6 -41.48 -11.05 53.16
CA GLY A 6 -41.17 -11.65 51.86
C GLY A 6 -41.24 -10.63 50.73
N HIS A 7 -42.25 -9.76 50.74
CA HIS A 7 -42.40 -8.71 49.73
C HIS A 7 -41.21 -7.75 49.70
N LEU A 8 -40.66 -7.37 50.85
CA LEU A 8 -39.53 -6.44 50.91
C LEU A 8 -38.26 -7.05 50.29
N ALA A 9 -38.01 -8.33 50.53
CA ALA A 9 -36.91 -9.07 49.92
C ALA A 9 -37.11 -9.24 48.39
N THR A 10 -38.32 -9.59 47.94
CA THR A 10 -38.63 -9.73 46.51
C THR A 10 -38.53 -8.39 45.77
N THR A 11 -39.01 -7.30 46.37
CA THR A 11 -38.88 -5.95 45.79
C THR A 11 -37.42 -5.52 45.69
N MET A 12 -36.61 -5.78 46.72
CA MET A 12 -35.18 -5.48 46.69
C MET A 12 -34.44 -6.31 45.63
N MET A 13 -34.78 -7.60 45.50
CA MET A 13 -34.26 -8.47 44.46
C MET A 13 -34.64 -7.97 43.05
N PHE A 14 -35.87 -7.49 42.87
CA PHE A 14 -36.31 -6.90 41.60
C PHE A 14 -35.47 -5.67 41.22
N PHE A 15 -35.22 -4.75 42.16
CA PHE A 15 -34.38 -3.57 41.89
C PHE A 15 -32.92 -3.93 41.59
N ILE A 16 -32.34 -4.88 42.31
CA ILE A 16 -30.97 -5.36 42.04
C ILE A 16 -30.89 -5.97 40.64
N THR A 17 -31.85 -6.82 40.28
CA THR A 17 -31.93 -7.41 38.95
C THR A 17 -32.07 -6.34 37.87
N LEU A 18 -32.90 -5.30 38.10
CA LEU A 18 -33.04 -4.19 37.16
C LEU A 18 -31.71 -3.44 36.94
N ILE A 19 -30.97 -3.15 38.01
CA ILE A 19 -29.67 -2.49 37.93
C ILE A 19 -28.66 -3.35 37.15
N LEU A 20 -28.66 -4.67 37.39
CA LEU A 20 -27.79 -5.60 36.67
C LEU A 20 -28.13 -5.65 35.18
N ILE A 21 -29.42 -5.67 34.82
CA ILE A 21 -29.87 -5.64 33.42
C ILE A 21 -29.41 -4.35 32.74
N VAL A 22 -29.60 -3.19 33.37
CA VAL A 22 -29.17 -1.89 32.80
C VAL A 22 -27.65 -1.85 32.65
N SER A 23 -26.90 -2.33 33.64
CA SER A 23 -25.43 -2.37 33.60
C SER A 23 -24.91 -3.31 32.51
N ALA A 24 -25.57 -4.47 32.33
CA ALA A 24 -25.24 -5.41 31.27
C ALA A 24 -25.52 -4.80 29.89
N LEU A 25 -26.70 -4.18 29.69
CA LEU A 25 -27.05 -3.50 28.44
C LEU A 25 -26.07 -2.37 28.10
N PHE A 26 -25.68 -1.56 29.10
CA PHE A 26 -24.69 -0.50 28.91
C PHE A 26 -23.31 -1.07 28.53
N SER A 27 -22.89 -2.15 29.19
CA SER A 27 -21.62 -2.82 28.88
C SER A 27 -21.63 -3.40 27.45
N PHE A 28 -22.71 -4.06 27.04
CA PHE A 28 -22.87 -4.56 25.67
C PHE A 28 -22.91 -3.44 24.63
N SER A 29 -23.60 -2.33 24.94
CA SER A 29 -23.66 -1.16 24.05
C SER A 29 -22.29 -0.54 23.82
N ASN A 30 -21.51 -0.33 24.89
CA ASN A 30 -20.17 0.23 24.78
C ASN A 30 -19.21 -0.74 24.07
N PHE A 31 -19.29 -2.03 24.39
CA PHE A 31 -18.49 -3.05 23.72
C PHE A 31 -18.77 -3.08 22.22
N ASN A 32 -20.04 -3.01 21.80
CA ASN A 32 -20.41 -3.01 20.39
C ASN A 32 -19.92 -1.74 19.65
N SER A 33 -19.96 -0.58 20.32
CA SER A 33 -19.42 0.67 19.77
C SER A 33 -17.90 0.60 19.58
N GLU A 34 -17.17 0.17 20.62
CA GLU A 34 -15.70 0.10 20.59
C GLU A 34 -15.19 -0.96 19.59
N VAL A 35 -15.89 -2.09 19.48
CA VAL A 35 -15.57 -3.12 18.47
C VAL A 35 -15.89 -2.63 17.07
N GLY A 36 -17.01 -1.92 16.88
CA GLY A 36 -17.39 -1.31 15.62
C GLY A 36 -16.34 -0.31 15.11
N GLU A 37 -15.91 0.62 15.97
CA GLU A 37 -14.86 1.61 15.64
C GLU A 37 -13.52 0.92 15.28
N LYS A 38 -13.11 -0.08 16.06
CA LYS A 38 -11.87 -0.83 15.75
C LYS A 38 -11.96 -1.60 14.45
N GLN A 39 -13.13 -2.14 14.11
CA GLN A 39 -13.35 -2.84 12.85
C GLN A 39 -13.31 -1.86 11.66
N GLU A 40 -13.87 -0.67 11.81
CA GLU A 40 -13.80 0.38 10.79
C GLU A 40 -12.36 0.82 10.51
N VAL A 41 -11.60 1.11 11.58
CA VAL A 41 -10.16 1.42 11.49
C VAL A 41 -9.39 0.30 10.77
N LEU A 42 -9.62 -0.96 11.15
CA LEU A 42 -8.94 -2.09 10.51
C LEU A 42 -9.32 -2.23 9.02
N ASN A 43 -10.60 -2.03 8.68
CA ASN A 43 -11.06 -2.09 7.30
C ASN A 43 -10.47 -0.97 6.44
N ASN A 44 -10.41 0.25 6.96
CA ASN A 44 -9.79 1.39 6.28
C ASN A 44 -8.31 1.12 6.05
N LEU A 45 -7.60 0.64 7.07
CA LEU A 45 -6.20 0.26 6.98
C LEU A 45 -5.96 -0.82 5.90
N ILE A 46 -6.78 -1.86 5.86
CA ILE A 46 -6.69 -2.90 4.81
C ILE A 46 -7.00 -2.31 3.43
N PHE A 47 -8.01 -1.45 3.33
CA PHE A 47 -8.40 -0.84 2.05
C PHE A 47 -7.30 0.07 1.50
N GLU A 48 -6.77 0.98 2.31
CA GLU A 48 -5.71 1.90 1.91
C GLU A 48 -4.41 1.16 1.57
N PHE A 49 -4.06 0.16 2.37
CA PHE A 49 -2.90 -0.67 2.09
C PHE A 49 -3.04 -1.38 0.73
N ASN A 50 -4.17 -2.06 0.48
CA ASN A 50 -4.44 -2.71 -0.81
C ASN A 50 -4.47 -1.71 -1.99
N PHE A 51 -4.96 -0.49 -1.77
CA PHE A 51 -4.93 0.56 -2.78
C PHE A 51 -3.48 0.93 -3.13
N ARG A 52 -2.65 1.26 -2.12
CA ARG A 52 -1.25 1.64 -2.32
C ARG A 52 -0.45 0.53 -2.99
N GLN A 53 -0.67 -0.74 -2.59
CA GLN A 53 -0.04 -1.89 -3.22
C GLN A 53 -0.28 -1.95 -4.74
N LYS A 54 -1.48 -1.60 -5.21
CA LYS A 54 -1.80 -1.60 -6.64
C LYS A 54 -1.40 -0.31 -7.33
N PHE A 55 -1.46 0.79 -6.61
CA PHE A 55 -1.17 2.13 -7.12
C PHE A 55 0.31 2.31 -7.46
N VAL A 56 1.22 1.82 -6.62
CA VAL A 56 2.68 1.99 -6.82
C VAL A 56 3.17 1.43 -8.17
N PRO A 57 2.85 0.18 -8.58
CA PRO A 57 3.21 -0.33 -9.91
C PRO A 57 2.59 0.46 -11.07
N ILE A 58 1.37 0.99 -10.89
CA ILE A 58 0.69 1.79 -11.93
C ILE A 58 1.44 3.09 -12.14
N VAL A 59 1.74 3.83 -11.06
CA VAL A 59 2.51 5.07 -11.13
C VAL A 59 3.89 4.81 -11.72
N PHE A 60 4.55 3.72 -11.33
CA PHE A 60 5.83 3.33 -11.91
C PHE A 60 5.74 3.15 -13.43
N GLY A 61 4.70 2.48 -13.93
CA GLY A 61 4.47 2.30 -15.36
C GLY A 61 4.17 3.58 -16.12
N GLU A 62 3.40 4.49 -15.53
CA GLU A 62 3.16 5.81 -16.11
C GLU A 62 4.46 6.62 -16.22
N MET A 63 5.32 6.58 -15.19
CA MET A 63 6.62 7.25 -15.23
C MET A 63 7.54 6.68 -16.31
N ILE A 64 7.58 5.35 -16.46
CA ILE A 64 8.33 4.69 -17.53
C ILE A 64 7.80 5.13 -18.90
N GLY A 65 6.47 5.14 -19.09
CA GLY A 65 5.86 5.58 -20.34
C GLY A 65 6.26 7.02 -20.73
N GLU A 66 6.21 7.94 -19.76
CA GLU A 66 6.66 9.32 -19.96
C GLU A 66 8.16 9.44 -20.25
N ALA A 67 8.99 8.65 -19.57
CA ALA A 67 10.43 8.63 -19.81
C ALA A 67 10.76 8.09 -21.22
N ILE A 68 10.03 7.06 -21.69
CA ILE A 68 10.14 6.55 -23.06
C ILE A 68 9.77 7.64 -24.07
N GLU A 69 8.65 8.34 -23.87
CA GLU A 69 8.21 9.41 -24.77
C GLU A 69 9.23 10.56 -24.86
N GLN A 70 9.90 10.90 -23.76
CA GLN A 70 10.97 11.89 -23.75
C GLN A 70 12.22 11.38 -24.47
N ALA A 71 12.62 10.14 -24.17
CA ALA A 71 13.79 9.51 -24.76
C ALA A 71 13.69 9.34 -26.29
N GLU A 72 12.50 9.01 -26.80
CA GLU A 72 12.26 8.91 -28.25
C GLU A 72 12.37 10.25 -28.98
N ARG A 73 11.96 11.36 -28.34
CA ARG A 73 12.03 12.70 -28.96
C ARG A 73 13.46 13.18 -29.14
N ASP A 74 14.34 12.81 -28.21
CA ASP A 74 15.72 13.28 -28.16
C ASP A 74 16.70 12.34 -28.91
N GLY A 75 16.24 11.14 -29.30
CA GLY A 75 16.95 10.25 -30.24
C GLY A 75 18.10 9.45 -29.63
N ASN A 76 18.29 9.49 -28.31
CA ASN A 76 19.27 8.69 -27.58
C ASN A 76 18.60 8.02 -26.38
N PHE A 77 18.03 6.84 -26.61
CA PHE A 77 17.11 6.21 -25.66
C PHE A 77 17.76 5.93 -24.30
N GLU A 78 18.88 5.22 -24.27
CA GLU A 78 19.52 4.77 -23.03
C GLU A 78 19.96 5.94 -22.13
N GLU A 79 20.62 6.95 -22.71
CA GLU A 79 21.15 8.09 -21.95
C GLU A 79 20.06 9.06 -21.47
N VAL A 80 19.01 9.24 -22.29
CA VAL A 80 17.91 10.16 -21.97
C VAL A 80 16.86 9.50 -21.09
N PHE A 81 16.65 8.19 -21.19
CA PHE A 81 15.62 7.48 -20.42
C PHE A 81 15.88 7.59 -18.91
N GLU A 82 17.09 7.29 -18.45
CA GLU A 82 17.41 7.31 -17.02
C GLU A 82 17.28 8.72 -16.43
N SER A 83 17.84 9.71 -17.13
CA SER A 83 17.77 11.11 -16.71
C SER A 83 16.33 11.64 -16.70
N SER A 84 15.54 11.29 -17.71
CA SER A 84 14.11 11.60 -17.80
C SER A 84 13.32 10.95 -16.66
N LEU A 85 13.56 9.67 -16.39
CA LEU A 85 12.89 8.94 -15.32
C LEU A 85 13.16 9.57 -13.95
N LYS A 86 14.41 10.01 -13.70
CA LYS A 86 14.76 10.77 -12.49
C LYS A 86 14.02 12.09 -12.40
N GLU A 87 14.02 12.89 -13.47
CA GLU A 87 13.33 14.18 -13.49
C GLU A 87 11.82 14.03 -13.25
N ILE A 88 11.20 13.02 -13.88
CA ILE A 88 9.78 12.69 -13.68
C ILE A 88 9.53 12.31 -12.21
N ALA A 89 10.39 11.48 -11.61
CA ALA A 89 10.28 11.06 -10.22
C ALA A 89 10.43 12.25 -9.26
N GLU A 90 11.36 13.18 -9.52
CA GLU A 90 11.53 14.41 -8.73
C GLU A 90 10.29 15.29 -8.80
N ARG A 91 9.74 15.49 -10.01
CA ARG A 91 8.55 16.32 -10.25
C ARG A 91 7.30 15.74 -9.59
N ARG A 92 7.15 14.42 -9.57
CA ARG A 92 5.97 13.70 -9.05
C ARG A 92 6.11 13.23 -7.61
N ARG A 93 7.22 13.56 -6.95
CA ARG A 93 7.57 13.04 -5.62
C ARG A 93 6.41 13.17 -4.63
N ASP A 94 5.89 12.02 -4.22
CA ASP A 94 4.93 11.90 -3.13
C ASP A 94 5.52 11.01 -2.03
N PRO A 95 6.02 11.60 -0.93
CA PRO A 95 6.66 10.86 0.15
C PRO A 95 5.68 10.04 0.99
N GLU A 96 4.37 10.26 0.87
CA GLU A 96 3.39 9.62 1.75
C GLU A 96 2.99 8.23 1.28
N ILE A 97 3.19 7.90 0.00
CA ILE A 97 2.64 6.68 -0.62
C ILE A 97 3.63 5.52 -0.59
N SER A 98 4.89 5.75 -0.99
CA SER A 98 5.96 4.75 -1.03
C SER A 98 7.33 5.41 -1.13
N ASN A 99 8.40 4.67 -0.87
CA ASN A 99 9.77 5.14 -1.15
C ASN A 99 10.16 5.05 -2.63
N LEU A 100 9.30 4.57 -3.54
CA LEU A 100 9.62 4.43 -4.98
C LEU A 100 10.32 5.66 -5.57
N PHE A 101 9.83 6.86 -5.26
CA PHE A 101 10.43 8.10 -5.75
C PHE A 101 11.84 8.31 -5.21
N ALA A 102 12.07 8.03 -3.92
CA ALA A 102 13.41 8.13 -3.34
C ALA A 102 14.36 7.12 -3.98
N GLU A 103 13.90 5.88 -4.21
CA GLU A 103 14.67 4.85 -4.90
C GLU A 103 15.08 5.28 -6.31
N LEU A 104 14.16 5.88 -7.08
CA LEU A 104 14.45 6.36 -8.43
C LEU A 104 15.38 7.58 -8.45
N ILE A 105 15.25 8.49 -7.49
CA ILE A 105 16.02 9.75 -7.44
C ILE A 105 17.43 9.52 -6.89
N GLU A 106 17.54 8.78 -5.78
CA GLU A 106 18.75 8.73 -4.95
C GLU A 106 19.63 7.53 -5.30
N LYS A 107 19.06 6.41 -5.80
CA LYS A 107 19.84 5.23 -6.19
C LYS A 107 20.16 5.20 -7.68
N GLU A 108 21.07 4.29 -8.03
CA GLU A 108 21.40 3.98 -9.42
C GLU A 108 20.24 3.19 -10.06
N ILE A 109 19.84 3.62 -11.26
CA ILE A 109 18.76 3.00 -12.02
C ILE A 109 19.38 1.84 -12.79
N ASN A 110 18.98 0.61 -12.46
CA ASN A 110 19.52 -0.58 -13.13
C ASN A 110 18.72 -0.86 -14.40
N LEU A 111 19.11 -0.23 -15.51
CA LEU A 111 18.59 -0.51 -16.84
C LEU A 111 19.51 -1.50 -17.56
N GLU A 112 19.10 -2.76 -17.63
CA GLU A 112 19.81 -3.81 -18.36
C GLU A 112 19.21 -3.98 -19.76
N LYS A 113 20.03 -3.96 -20.80
CA LYS A 113 19.60 -4.32 -22.15
C LYS A 113 19.64 -5.84 -22.33
N LEU A 114 18.49 -6.45 -22.59
CA LEU A 114 18.33 -7.89 -22.74
C LEU A 114 18.49 -8.37 -24.19
N ASP A 115 18.15 -7.53 -25.18
CA ASP A 115 18.22 -7.87 -26.60
C ASP A 115 18.47 -6.62 -27.46
N ASP A 116 19.53 -6.66 -28.28
CA ASP A 116 19.88 -5.60 -29.21
C ASP A 116 18.98 -5.55 -30.44
N GLU A 117 18.44 -6.69 -30.90
CA GLU A 117 17.65 -6.75 -32.15
C GLU A 117 16.23 -6.23 -31.95
N ASN A 118 15.66 -6.44 -30.76
CA ASN A 118 14.27 -6.10 -30.43
C ASN A 118 14.13 -4.89 -29.47
N GLU A 119 15.21 -4.14 -29.22
CA GLU A 119 15.26 -3.04 -28.24
C GLU A 119 14.56 -3.44 -26.92
N LYS A 120 14.99 -4.57 -26.34
CA LYS A 120 14.42 -5.09 -25.10
C LYS A 120 15.28 -4.69 -23.92
N TYR A 121 14.65 -4.08 -22.92
CA TYR A 121 15.28 -3.63 -21.68
C TYR A 121 14.56 -4.20 -20.47
N ARG A 122 15.31 -4.33 -19.37
CA ARG A 122 14.82 -4.64 -18.05
C ARG A 122 15.25 -3.53 -17.11
N LEU A 123 14.28 -2.93 -16.43
CA LEU A 123 14.51 -1.97 -15.38
C LEU A 123 14.18 -2.62 -14.03
N LEU A 124 15.14 -2.60 -13.11
CA LEU A 124 14.98 -3.11 -11.75
C LEU A 124 15.11 -1.98 -10.72
N VAL A 125 14.07 -1.83 -9.90
CA VAL A 125 14.08 -0.97 -8.71
C VAL A 125 13.92 -1.85 -7.48
N LYS A 126 14.96 -1.87 -6.63
CA LYS A 126 15.01 -2.70 -5.43
C LYS A 126 14.43 -1.98 -4.20
N ASP A 127 14.08 -2.76 -3.18
CA ASP A 127 13.73 -2.29 -1.84
C ASP A 127 12.55 -1.29 -1.81
N VAL A 128 11.58 -1.43 -2.72
CA VAL A 128 10.39 -0.58 -2.72
C VAL A 128 9.46 -1.06 -1.62
N PHE A 129 9.10 -0.17 -0.70
CA PHE A 129 8.18 -0.47 0.38
C PHE A 129 6.95 0.45 0.38
N VAL A 130 5.84 -0.14 0.78
CA VAL A 130 4.59 0.55 1.10
C VAL A 130 4.33 0.36 2.59
N LYS A 131 4.41 1.47 3.32
CA LYS A 131 4.11 1.52 4.75
C LYS A 131 2.80 2.25 4.99
N PHE A 132 1.95 1.67 5.84
CA PHE A 132 0.76 2.32 6.34
C PHE A 132 0.62 2.08 7.85
N SER A 133 0.27 3.12 8.59
CA SER A 133 0.12 3.06 10.04
C SER A 133 -1.13 3.82 10.48
N GLU A 134 -2.02 3.15 11.22
CA GLU A 134 -3.19 3.77 11.82
C GLU A 134 -3.31 3.37 13.30
N GLY A 135 -3.16 4.35 14.18
CA GLY A 135 -3.12 4.13 15.63
C GLY A 135 -1.91 3.28 16.06
N LYS A 136 -2.16 2.05 16.49
CA LYS A 136 -1.12 1.07 16.88
C LYS A 136 -0.93 -0.04 15.85
N ASN A 137 -1.69 -0.02 14.76
CA ASN A 137 -1.60 -1.02 13.72
C ASN A 137 -0.68 -0.48 12.61
N GLU A 138 0.21 -1.34 12.14
CA GLU A 138 1.14 -1.03 11.07
C GLU A 138 1.12 -2.19 10.08
N MET A 139 1.03 -1.87 8.79
CA MET A 139 1.27 -2.79 7.70
C MET A 139 2.44 -2.26 6.87
N ASN A 140 3.39 -3.14 6.61
CA ASN A 140 4.52 -2.87 5.74
C ASN A 140 4.64 -4.03 4.75
N GLU A 141 4.87 -3.70 3.48
CA GLU A 141 5.25 -4.67 2.46
C GLU A 141 6.41 -4.09 1.67
N GLU A 142 7.43 -4.90 1.49
CA GLU A 142 8.63 -4.62 0.73
C GLU A 142 8.68 -5.55 -0.48
N PHE A 143 9.01 -5.01 -1.64
CA PHE A 143 9.06 -5.71 -2.90
C PHE A 143 10.01 -5.00 -3.87
N ASN A 144 10.48 -5.74 -4.85
CA ASN A 144 11.19 -5.20 -5.99
C ASN A 144 10.19 -4.93 -7.12
N LEU A 145 10.44 -3.87 -7.90
CA LEU A 145 9.71 -3.60 -9.13
C LEU A 145 10.60 -3.95 -10.31
N VAL A 146 10.10 -4.84 -11.16
CA VAL A 146 10.74 -5.23 -12.41
C VAL A 146 9.87 -4.76 -13.56
N ALA A 147 10.41 -3.94 -14.44
CA ALA A 147 9.77 -3.56 -15.67
C ALA A 147 10.52 -4.15 -16.87
N GLU A 148 9.83 -4.94 -17.68
CA GLU A 148 10.30 -5.32 -19.01
C GLU A 148 9.73 -4.35 -20.03
N ILE A 149 10.63 -3.71 -20.77
CA ILE A 149 10.33 -2.70 -21.80
C ILE A 149 10.77 -3.30 -23.13
N GLU A 150 9.84 -3.43 -24.07
CA GLU A 150 10.12 -4.04 -25.38
C GLU A 150 9.48 -3.20 -26.48
N LYS A 151 10.27 -2.85 -27.49
CA LYS A 151 9.74 -2.18 -28.68
C LYS A 151 9.16 -3.21 -29.65
N LYS A 152 7.88 -3.07 -29.98
CA LYS A 152 7.21 -3.87 -31.01
C LYS A 152 6.65 -2.96 -32.08
N GLU A 153 7.19 -3.13 -33.29
CA GLU A 153 6.82 -2.33 -34.46
C GLU A 153 7.03 -0.83 -34.15
N ASP A 154 5.95 -0.06 -34.03
CA ASP A 154 5.95 1.39 -33.75
C ASP A 154 5.48 1.73 -32.32
N SER A 155 5.49 0.77 -31.38
CA SER A 155 5.01 1.00 -30.01
C SER A 155 5.86 0.29 -28.95
N TRP A 156 6.01 0.95 -27.80
CA TRP A 156 6.63 0.34 -26.63
C TRP A 156 5.60 -0.44 -25.81
N LYS A 157 5.97 -1.65 -25.41
CA LYS A 157 5.22 -2.45 -24.45
C LYS A 157 5.96 -2.47 -23.14
N ILE A 158 5.23 -2.17 -22.06
CA ILE A 158 5.75 -2.17 -20.69
C ILE A 158 5.00 -3.28 -19.94
N LYS A 159 5.75 -4.21 -19.36
CA LYS A 159 5.22 -5.21 -18.44
C LYS A 159 5.87 -4.99 -17.09
N ILE A 160 5.06 -4.85 -16.04
CA ILE A 160 5.53 -4.60 -14.69
C ILE A 160 5.13 -5.79 -13.83
N ASP A 161 6.13 -6.38 -13.20
CA ASP A 161 5.95 -7.44 -12.24
C ASP A 161 6.49 -6.96 -10.88
N LYS A 162 5.80 -7.40 -9.82
CA LYS A 162 6.34 -7.31 -8.46
C LYS A 162 7.10 -8.57 -8.18
N ASP A 163 8.35 -8.42 -7.79
CA ASP A 163 9.15 -9.52 -7.31
C ASP A 163 9.29 -9.41 -5.80
N PHE A 164 8.93 -10.48 -5.09
CA PHE A 164 9.02 -10.56 -3.64
C PHE A 164 10.28 -11.29 -3.19
N GLU A 165 11.02 -11.91 -4.12
CA GLU A 165 12.33 -12.46 -3.85
C GLU A 165 13.34 -11.32 -3.83
N ILE A 166 13.77 -10.94 -2.63
CA ILE A 166 14.95 -10.11 -2.41
C ILE A 166 16.14 -11.07 -2.48
N ASP A 167 16.43 -11.56 -3.68
CA ASP A 167 17.66 -12.33 -3.88
C ASP A 167 18.83 -11.36 -3.95
N ASP A 168 19.65 -11.39 -2.89
CA ASP A 168 20.95 -10.74 -2.74
C ASP A 168 22.03 -11.32 -3.68
N GLU A 169 21.67 -12.07 -4.73
CA GLU A 169 22.64 -12.66 -5.67
C GLU A 169 22.78 -11.81 -6.95
N PHE A 170 23.42 -10.65 -6.82
CA PHE A 170 24.22 -10.07 -7.92
C PHE A 170 25.43 -9.35 -7.31
N ASP A 171 26.43 -10.16 -6.93
CA ASP A 171 27.83 -9.76 -6.73
C ASP A 171 28.64 -9.94 -8.03
#